data_AF-A0AAW2QFF9-F1
#
_entry.id   AF-A0AAW2QFF9-F1
#
_cell.length_a   1.000
_cell.length_b   1.000
_cell.length_c   1.000
_cell.angle_alpha   90.00
_cell.angle_beta   90.00
_cell.angle_gamma   90.00
#
_symmetry.space_group_name_H-M   'P 1'
#
loop_
_entity.id
_entity.type
_entity.pdbx_description
1 polymer ?
#
loop_
_entity_poly.entity_id
_entity_poly.type
_entity_poly.pdbx_seq_one_letter_code
_entity_poly.pdbx_strand_id
1 'polypeptide(L)'
;MGAADAVRRVAKGAGGFSEDGKRTEAIVLAADGMIWTGSSNGMLIQWDGNGNRLREFTHHPCGILCFCSYGSRMWVGYVSGMVQLLDLEGNLIAGWVAHNGPVIKLVVGNGCVLSLATHGGIRAWNISSPAPMDCILRSEVAEREIMYTRLENIKILVGSWNVGQGRASHDALMSWLGSAVSDVGIVVVGLQEVEMGAGFLAMSAAKETIGLEGSAIGQWWQDHIGKALDEGSTFERVGSRQLAGLMIAIWVRKTLRTHVGDLDVAAVACGLGRAIGNKGGVGLRLRVFDRIMCFVNCHLAAHLEAVNRRNADFDHIYRTMTFTRSSNLNNAAAGVSSAAQMLRGPNVTNPDEGRPDLAEADMVIFFGDFNYRLFGISYDEARDFVSQRSFDWLREKDQLRAEMKAGRVFQGMREAIIRFPPTYKFERGKAGLGGYDSGEKKRIPAWCDRILYRDNRATPAEECSLECPVVASILQYEARMDVIESDHKPVRCKFDVDIAHVDRSVRRQEFGKILQSNDAIRSNLEALRFVPETTVNTNRIQLQNQDTFNLKITNRSGEDMVFFHIICEGQSIVNKDEVASEYRPRGHSVSTMA
;
A
#
# COMPACT_ATOMS: atom_id res chain seq x y z
N MET A 1 31.12 45.32 -2.60
CA MET A 1 31.16 43.87 -2.92
C MET A 1 29.96 43.22 -2.25
N GLY A 2 28.97 42.80 -3.03
CA GLY A 2 27.67 42.36 -2.51
C GLY A 2 27.55 40.83 -2.43
N ALA A 3 26.73 40.35 -1.51
CA ALA A 3 26.48 38.93 -1.23
C ALA A 3 26.07 38.08 -2.46
N ALA A 4 25.57 38.71 -3.53
CA ALA A 4 25.21 38.03 -4.79
C ALA A 4 26.42 37.47 -5.57
N ASP A 5 27.59 38.10 -5.51
CA ASP A 5 28.79 37.64 -6.24
C ASP A 5 29.59 36.55 -5.48
N ALA A 6 29.40 36.45 -4.16
CA ALA A 6 29.91 35.33 -3.37
C ALA A 6 29.11 34.04 -3.66
N VAL A 7 27.79 34.16 -3.80
CA VAL A 7 26.90 33.02 -4.12
C VAL A 7 27.13 32.52 -5.55
N ARG A 8 27.41 33.40 -6.52
CA ARG A 8 27.77 32.98 -7.90
C ARG A 8 29.11 32.24 -7.99
N ARG A 9 30.06 32.52 -7.10
CA ARG A 9 31.34 31.79 -7.03
C ARG A 9 31.21 30.43 -6.32
N VAL A 10 30.30 30.30 -5.36
CA VAL A 10 29.94 28.98 -4.77
C VAL A 10 29.15 28.13 -5.78
N ALA A 11 28.28 28.73 -6.59
CA ALA A 11 27.51 28.02 -7.62
C ALA A 11 28.33 27.59 -8.86
N LYS A 12 29.55 28.11 -9.06
CA LYS A 12 30.45 27.70 -10.16
C LYS A 12 31.74 27.02 -9.69
N GLY A 13 31.91 26.83 -8.38
CA GLY A 13 33.17 26.41 -7.74
C GLY A 13 33.12 25.03 -7.09
N ALA A 14 32.27 24.12 -7.57
CA ALA A 14 32.33 22.70 -7.23
C ALA A 14 31.95 21.86 -8.46
N GLY A 15 32.71 22.03 -9.55
CA GLY A 15 32.78 21.07 -10.65
C GLY A 15 33.56 19.82 -10.23
N GLY A 16 33.18 19.20 -9.10
CA GLY A 16 33.71 17.93 -8.62
C GLY A 16 32.63 16.87 -8.77
N PHE A 17 32.78 16.02 -9.79
CA PHE A 17 32.11 14.72 -9.97
C PHE A 17 30.66 14.61 -9.47
N SER A 18 29.70 14.99 -10.33
CA SER A 18 28.33 14.50 -10.22
C SER A 18 28.32 13.03 -10.69
N GLU A 19 28.63 12.09 -9.80
CA GLU A 19 28.42 10.64 -9.98
C GLU A 19 27.54 10.01 -8.88
N ASP A 20 26.75 10.81 -8.16
CA ASP A 20 25.85 10.32 -7.09
C ASP A 20 24.67 9.45 -7.60
N GLY A 21 24.60 9.18 -8.91
CA GLY A 21 23.58 8.32 -9.52
C GLY A 21 23.96 6.84 -9.66
N LYS A 22 25.18 6.43 -9.27
CA LYS A 22 25.69 5.05 -9.51
C LYS A 22 26.30 4.39 -8.27
N ARG A 23 25.77 4.66 -7.08
CA ARG A 23 26.21 3.93 -5.89
C ARG A 23 25.95 2.43 -6.09
N THR A 24 27.01 1.64 -6.06
CA THR A 24 26.92 0.17 -6.08
C THR A 24 26.46 -0.28 -4.70
N GLU A 25 25.34 -0.98 -4.65
CA GLU A 25 24.69 -1.43 -3.41
C GLU A 25 24.87 -2.94 -3.19
N ALA A 26 25.09 -3.70 -4.27
CA ALA A 26 25.27 -5.14 -4.17
C ALA A 26 26.21 -5.69 -5.24
N ILE A 27 26.85 -6.83 -4.94
CA ILE A 27 27.85 -7.51 -5.77
C ILE A 27 27.70 -9.02 -5.65
N VAL A 28 27.96 -9.77 -6.72
CA VAL A 28 28.00 -11.24 -6.71
C VAL A 28 29.04 -11.76 -7.71
N LEU A 29 29.67 -12.88 -7.37
CA LEU A 29 30.47 -13.68 -8.30
C LEU A 29 29.58 -14.74 -8.95
N ALA A 30 29.48 -14.72 -10.28
CA ALA A 30 28.72 -15.69 -11.04
C ALA A 30 29.54 -16.98 -11.31
N ALA A 31 28.86 -18.05 -11.74
CA ALA A 31 29.49 -19.35 -11.93
C ALA A 31 30.45 -19.42 -13.13
N ASP A 32 30.36 -18.47 -14.07
CA ASP A 32 31.32 -18.26 -15.16
C ASP A 32 32.56 -17.47 -14.72
N GLY A 33 32.65 -17.06 -13.45
CA GLY A 33 33.74 -16.26 -12.92
C GLY A 33 33.59 -14.75 -13.17
N MET A 34 32.50 -14.31 -13.80
CA MET A 34 32.22 -12.88 -13.98
C MET A 34 31.70 -12.26 -12.68
N ILE A 35 32.06 -11.01 -12.46
CA ILE A 35 31.56 -10.23 -11.32
C ILE A 35 30.38 -9.41 -11.80
N TRP A 36 29.32 -9.37 -11.00
CA TRP A 36 28.13 -8.57 -11.27
C TRP A 36 27.89 -7.58 -10.14
N THR A 37 27.58 -6.34 -10.49
CA THR A 37 27.19 -5.31 -9.52
C THR A 37 25.83 -4.72 -9.83
N GLY A 38 25.11 -4.33 -8.77
CA GLY A 38 23.81 -3.67 -8.84
C GLY A 38 23.86 -2.34 -8.11
N SER A 39 23.15 -1.35 -8.64
CA SER A 39 23.18 0.02 -8.15
C SER A 39 21.82 0.52 -7.64
N SER A 40 21.85 1.65 -6.95
CA SER A 40 20.67 2.29 -6.33
C SER A 40 19.60 2.75 -7.32
N ASN A 41 19.93 2.88 -8.62
CA ASN A 41 18.99 3.24 -9.69
C ASN A 41 18.50 2.02 -10.51
N GLY A 42 18.84 0.80 -10.10
CA GLY A 42 18.40 -0.42 -10.77
C GLY A 42 19.31 -0.90 -11.92
N MET A 43 20.43 -0.22 -12.17
CA MET A 43 21.40 -0.64 -13.19
C MET A 43 22.25 -1.81 -12.71
N LEU A 44 22.36 -2.82 -13.59
CA LEU A 44 23.21 -4.01 -13.48
C LEU A 44 24.46 -3.83 -14.35
N ILE A 45 25.61 -4.21 -13.82
CA ILE A 45 26.89 -4.11 -14.53
C ILE A 45 27.64 -5.43 -14.42
N GLN A 46 28.12 -5.94 -15.56
CA GLN A 46 28.99 -7.11 -15.62
C GLN A 46 30.45 -6.67 -15.76
N TRP A 47 31.34 -7.36 -15.03
CA TRP A 47 32.77 -7.12 -14.99
C TRP A 47 33.51 -8.45 -15.19
N ASP A 48 34.68 -8.38 -15.83
CA ASP A 48 35.58 -9.53 -15.90
C ASP A 48 36.35 -9.74 -14.58
N GLY A 49 37.06 -10.87 -14.48
CA GLY A 49 37.90 -11.19 -13.30
C GLY A 49 39.08 -10.24 -13.07
N ASN A 50 39.39 -9.37 -14.03
CA ASN A 50 40.42 -8.32 -13.91
C ASN A 50 39.82 -6.97 -13.49
N GLY A 51 38.51 -6.88 -13.30
CA GLY A 51 37.80 -5.67 -12.94
C GLY A 51 37.48 -4.73 -14.11
N ASN A 52 37.60 -5.19 -15.35
CA ASN A 52 37.17 -4.41 -16.52
C ASN A 52 35.65 -4.51 -16.67
N ARG A 53 35.02 -3.36 -16.91
CA ARG A 53 33.57 -3.27 -17.17
C ARG A 53 33.25 -3.80 -18.57
N LEU A 54 32.33 -4.75 -18.68
CA LEU A 54 31.96 -5.39 -19.93
C LEU A 54 30.64 -4.87 -20.48
N ARG A 55 29.56 -5.01 -19.70
CA ARG A 55 28.17 -4.75 -20.16
C ARG A 55 27.33 -4.11 -19.07
N GLU A 56 26.27 -3.41 -19.50
CA GLU A 56 25.31 -2.73 -18.63
C GLU A 56 23.88 -3.13 -19.00
N PHE A 57 23.03 -3.34 -17.99
CA PHE A 57 21.64 -3.74 -18.17
C PHE A 57 20.74 -2.92 -17.25
N THR A 58 19.49 -2.73 -17.64
CA THR A 58 18.47 -2.08 -16.80
C THR A 58 17.13 -2.75 -17.07
N HIS A 59 16.73 -3.64 -16.16
CA HIS A 59 15.48 -4.42 -16.27
C HIS A 59 14.40 -3.93 -15.31
N HIS A 60 14.76 -3.11 -14.32
CA HIS A 60 13.83 -2.59 -13.32
C HIS A 60 14.32 -1.22 -12.82
N PRO A 61 13.43 -0.23 -12.63
CA PRO A 61 13.83 1.15 -12.32
C PRO A 61 14.20 1.39 -10.86
N CYS A 62 13.89 0.45 -9.96
CA CYS A 62 14.21 0.57 -8.54
C CYS A 62 15.58 -0.04 -8.19
N GLY A 63 16.22 0.49 -7.14
CA GLY A 63 17.54 0.03 -6.69
C GLY A 63 17.64 -1.45 -6.36
N ILE A 64 18.80 -2.02 -6.69
CA ILE A 64 19.17 -3.41 -6.42
C ILE A 64 19.83 -3.48 -5.06
N LEU A 65 19.37 -4.38 -4.19
CA LEU A 65 19.86 -4.49 -2.80
C LEU A 65 20.62 -5.78 -2.51
N CYS A 66 20.35 -6.85 -3.26
CA CYS A 66 21.03 -8.12 -3.05
C CYS A 66 21.03 -9.01 -4.30
N PHE A 67 21.94 -9.98 -4.32
CA PHE A 67 22.09 -10.99 -5.36
C PHE A 67 22.28 -12.37 -4.75
N CYS A 68 21.98 -13.41 -5.51
CA CYS A 68 22.66 -14.69 -5.38
C CYS A 68 22.79 -15.37 -6.75
N SER A 69 23.85 -16.13 -6.95
CA SER A 69 24.07 -16.94 -8.15
C SER A 69 23.95 -18.43 -7.82
N TYR A 70 23.43 -19.21 -8.76
CA TYR A 70 23.46 -20.67 -8.70
C TYR A 70 23.46 -21.26 -10.11
N GLY A 71 24.51 -22.01 -10.44
CA GLY A 71 24.73 -22.50 -11.80
C GLY A 71 24.74 -21.35 -12.80
N SER A 72 24.02 -21.50 -13.92
CA SER A 72 23.87 -20.49 -14.97
C SER A 72 22.82 -19.41 -14.68
N ARG A 73 22.34 -19.31 -13.43
CA ARG A 73 21.25 -18.41 -13.05
C ARG A 73 21.67 -17.41 -11.98
N MET A 74 21.24 -16.17 -12.15
CA MET A 74 21.46 -15.08 -11.20
C MET A 74 20.13 -14.51 -10.73
N TRP A 75 19.93 -14.45 -9.42
CA TRP A 75 18.74 -13.90 -8.80
C TRP A 75 19.07 -12.54 -8.22
N VAL A 76 18.18 -11.57 -8.44
CA VAL A 76 18.39 -10.15 -8.08
C VAL A 76 17.21 -9.67 -7.25
N GLY A 77 17.49 -9.13 -6.07
CA GLY A 77 16.49 -8.58 -5.15
C GLY A 77 16.47 -7.05 -5.18
N TYR A 78 15.28 -6.48 -5.31
CA TYR A 78 15.07 -5.04 -5.47
C TYR A 78 14.44 -4.39 -4.24
N VAL A 79 14.65 -3.07 -4.11
CA VAL A 79 14.01 -2.23 -3.08
C VAL A 79 12.48 -2.20 -3.23
N SER A 80 11.94 -2.48 -4.42
CA SER A 80 10.50 -2.58 -4.65
C SER A 80 9.86 -3.83 -4.02
N GLY A 81 10.66 -4.81 -3.57
CA GLY A 81 10.17 -6.12 -3.18
C GLY A 81 10.11 -7.13 -4.33
N MET A 82 10.52 -6.74 -5.53
CA MET A 82 10.65 -7.64 -6.68
C MET A 82 11.90 -8.52 -6.55
N VAL A 83 11.81 -9.75 -7.07
CA VAL A 83 12.95 -10.62 -7.36
C VAL A 83 12.94 -10.93 -8.85
N GLN A 84 14.06 -10.75 -9.54
CA GLN A 84 14.24 -11.12 -10.94
C GLN A 84 15.27 -12.24 -11.07
N LEU A 85 15.11 -13.04 -12.11
CA LEU A 85 16.00 -14.12 -12.50
C LEU A 85 16.60 -13.81 -13.87
N LEU A 86 17.94 -13.88 -13.97
CA LEU A 86 18.70 -13.63 -15.18
C LEU A 86 19.60 -14.82 -15.51
N ASP A 87 19.95 -14.95 -16.79
CA ASP A 87 21.08 -15.79 -17.22
C ASP A 87 22.44 -15.06 -17.03
N LEU A 88 23.53 -15.75 -17.39
CA LEU A 88 24.89 -15.21 -17.29
C LEU A 88 25.23 -14.22 -18.42
N GLU A 89 24.38 -14.12 -19.43
CA GLU A 89 24.46 -13.16 -20.51
C GLU A 89 23.76 -11.83 -20.16
N GLY A 90 22.99 -11.80 -19.06
CA GLY A 90 22.26 -10.64 -18.56
C GLY A 90 20.84 -10.51 -19.09
N ASN A 91 20.30 -11.54 -19.76
CA ASN A 91 18.92 -11.56 -20.21
C ASN A 91 17.98 -11.88 -19.04
N LEU A 92 16.83 -11.21 -18.99
CA LEU A 92 15.79 -11.46 -18.00
C LEU A 92 15.00 -12.74 -18.36
N ILE A 93 15.04 -13.74 -17.48
CA ILE A 93 14.29 -14.99 -17.61
C ILE A 93 12.89 -14.85 -17.01
N ALA A 94 12.80 -14.30 -15.78
CA ALA A 94 11.55 -14.17 -15.05
C ALA A 94 11.62 -13.10 -13.96
N GLY A 95 10.46 -12.67 -13.46
CA GLY A 95 10.35 -11.75 -12.34
C GLY A 95 9.08 -11.99 -11.52
N TRP A 96 9.19 -11.81 -10.21
CA TRP A 96 8.08 -12.00 -9.27
C TRP A 96 8.04 -10.86 -8.25
N VAL A 97 6.83 -10.47 -7.86
CA VAL A 97 6.63 -9.65 -6.65
C VAL A 97 6.81 -10.56 -5.44
N ALA A 98 8.05 -10.62 -4.94
CA ALA A 98 8.42 -11.53 -3.87
C ALA A 98 7.98 -11.01 -2.50
N HIS A 99 7.96 -9.71 -2.26
CA HIS A 99 7.57 -9.15 -0.97
C HIS A 99 6.88 -7.79 -1.18
N ASN A 100 6.15 -7.32 -0.17
CA ASN A 100 5.53 -5.98 -0.18
C ASN A 100 6.48 -4.90 0.37
N GLY A 101 7.77 -5.24 0.51
CA GLY A 101 8.83 -4.35 0.97
C GLY A 101 10.19 -4.81 0.43
N PRO A 102 11.24 -3.97 0.60
CA PRO A 102 12.57 -4.22 0.03
C PRO A 102 13.13 -5.62 0.31
N VAL A 103 13.64 -6.29 -0.74
CA VAL A 103 14.33 -7.59 -0.61
C VAL A 103 15.78 -7.33 -0.24
N ILE A 104 16.12 -7.60 1.01
CA ILE A 104 17.42 -7.24 1.59
C ILE A 104 18.43 -8.38 1.54
N LYS A 105 17.98 -9.63 1.34
CA LYS A 105 18.88 -10.77 1.22
C LYS A 105 18.27 -11.89 0.39
N LEU A 106 19.12 -12.50 -0.44
CA LEU A 106 18.86 -13.75 -1.13
C LEU A 106 19.91 -14.77 -0.71
N VAL A 107 19.48 -16.00 -0.42
CA VAL A 107 20.38 -17.12 -0.11
C VAL A 107 19.91 -18.38 -0.80
N VAL A 108 20.84 -19.17 -1.30
CA VAL A 108 20.56 -20.48 -1.88
C VAL A 108 20.70 -21.54 -0.78
N GLY A 109 19.71 -22.42 -0.66
CA GLY A 109 19.76 -23.53 0.29
C GLY A 109 18.66 -24.56 0.05
N ASN A 110 19.01 -25.85 0.20
CA ASN A 110 18.08 -26.97 0.10
C ASN A 110 17.22 -26.97 -1.18
N GLY A 111 17.86 -26.74 -2.34
CA GLY A 111 17.18 -26.69 -3.65
C GLY A 111 16.27 -25.46 -3.86
N CYS A 112 16.33 -24.48 -2.96
CA CYS A 112 15.54 -23.26 -3.04
C CYS A 112 16.42 -22.01 -3.01
N VAL A 113 15.90 -20.93 -3.60
CA VAL A 113 16.32 -19.56 -3.32
C VAL A 113 15.39 -18.99 -2.26
N LEU A 114 15.96 -18.59 -1.13
CA LEU A 114 15.26 -17.96 -0.02
C LEU A 114 15.46 -16.45 -0.09
N SER A 115 14.37 -15.71 0.02
CA SER A 115 14.35 -14.25 0.02
C SER A 115 13.90 -13.72 1.36
N LEU A 116 14.61 -12.74 1.90
CA LEU A 116 14.29 -12.01 3.13
C LEU A 116 13.97 -10.55 2.79
N ALA A 117 12.87 -10.03 3.31
CA ALA A 117 12.50 -8.63 3.20
C ALA A 117 12.63 -7.86 4.52
N THR A 118 12.62 -6.52 4.45
CA THR A 118 12.74 -5.63 5.62
C THR A 118 11.66 -5.85 6.68
N HIS A 119 10.47 -6.32 6.29
CA HIS A 119 9.40 -6.68 7.23
C HIS A 119 9.64 -8.05 7.92
N GLY A 120 10.84 -8.63 7.82
CA GLY A 120 11.21 -9.91 8.43
C GLY A 120 10.62 -11.15 7.76
N GLY A 121 9.94 -11.00 6.62
CA GLY A 121 9.28 -12.11 5.94
C GLY A 121 10.26 -12.89 5.07
N ILE A 122 10.11 -14.22 5.09
CA ILE A 122 10.93 -15.15 4.31
C ILE A 122 10.04 -15.86 3.29
N ARG A 123 10.48 -15.93 2.03
CA ARG A 123 9.85 -16.75 0.97
C ARG A 123 10.87 -17.64 0.28
N ALA A 124 10.44 -18.82 -0.13
CA ALA A 124 11.25 -19.81 -0.83
C ALA A 124 10.74 -20.00 -2.26
N TRP A 125 11.68 -20.09 -3.19
CA TRP A 125 11.44 -20.37 -4.61
C TRP A 125 12.26 -21.60 -4.97
N ASN A 126 11.70 -22.53 -5.74
CA ASN A 126 12.51 -23.64 -6.23
C ASN A 126 13.58 -23.07 -7.18
N ILE A 127 14.80 -23.57 -7.08
CA ILE A 127 15.93 -23.07 -7.90
C ILE A 127 15.72 -23.32 -9.40
N SER A 128 14.90 -24.32 -9.73
CA SER A 128 14.48 -24.63 -11.09
C SER A 128 13.39 -23.69 -11.62
N SER A 129 12.68 -22.93 -10.77
CA SER A 129 11.65 -21.99 -11.21
C SER A 129 12.25 -20.88 -12.10
N PRO A 130 11.58 -20.47 -13.20
CA PRO A 130 10.34 -21.03 -13.72
C PRO A 130 10.53 -22.43 -14.34
N ALA A 131 9.65 -23.38 -13.98
CA ALA A 131 9.66 -24.75 -14.48
C ALA A 131 8.23 -25.28 -14.69
N PRO A 132 8.03 -26.38 -15.46
CA PRO A 132 6.71 -27.01 -15.64
C PRO A 132 6.01 -27.32 -14.31
N MET A 133 6.78 -27.67 -13.28
CA MET A 133 6.30 -27.92 -11.92
C MET A 133 5.53 -26.72 -11.33
N ASP A 134 5.90 -25.48 -11.66
CA ASP A 134 5.22 -24.28 -11.15
C ASP A 134 3.79 -24.17 -11.69
N CYS A 135 3.54 -24.66 -12.91
CA CYS A 135 2.19 -24.71 -13.50
C CYS A 135 1.33 -25.77 -12.81
N ILE A 136 1.88 -26.95 -12.57
CA ILE A 136 1.20 -28.03 -11.84
C ILE A 136 0.85 -27.56 -10.42
N LEU A 137 1.84 -27.00 -9.70
CA LEU A 137 1.63 -26.45 -8.35
C LEU A 137 0.55 -25.37 -8.32
N ARG A 138 0.54 -24.45 -9.29
CA ARG A 138 -0.49 -23.41 -9.37
C ARG A 138 -1.88 -24.01 -9.60
N SER A 139 -2.02 -24.98 -10.50
CA SER A 139 -3.30 -25.67 -10.75
C SER A 139 -3.81 -26.39 -9.51
N GLU A 140 -2.98 -27.24 -8.90
CA GLU A 140 -3.33 -28.02 -7.71
C GLU A 140 -3.70 -27.14 -6.51
N VAL A 141 -2.98 -26.02 -6.32
CA VAL A 141 -3.30 -25.06 -5.25
C VAL A 141 -4.62 -24.34 -5.53
N ALA A 142 -4.93 -24.02 -6.79
CA ALA A 142 -6.20 -23.41 -7.18
C ALA A 142 -7.37 -24.38 -7.00
N GLU A 143 -7.20 -25.66 -7.34
CA GLU A 143 -8.22 -26.70 -7.13
C GLU A 143 -8.58 -26.89 -5.64
N ARG A 144 -7.66 -26.54 -4.73
CA ARG A 144 -7.86 -26.60 -3.28
C ARG A 144 -8.26 -25.26 -2.67
N GLU A 145 -8.63 -24.26 -3.47
CA GLU A 145 -8.93 -22.90 -3.01
C GLU A 145 -9.97 -22.86 -1.90
N ILE A 146 -11.02 -23.67 -2.01
CA ILE A 146 -12.10 -23.76 -1.02
C ILE A 146 -11.57 -24.14 0.37
N MET A 147 -10.49 -24.93 0.46
CA MET A 147 -9.94 -25.39 1.74
C MET A 147 -9.35 -24.24 2.58
N TYR A 148 -8.75 -23.26 1.91
CA TYR A 148 -8.07 -22.13 2.56
C TYR A 148 -8.79 -20.79 2.39
N THR A 149 -9.96 -20.78 1.76
CA THR A 149 -10.82 -19.60 1.71
C THR A 149 -11.57 -19.45 3.03
N ARG A 150 -11.65 -18.23 3.53
CA ARG A 150 -12.46 -17.85 4.69
C ARG A 150 -13.39 -16.72 4.27
N LEU A 151 -14.64 -16.80 4.72
CA LEU A 151 -15.65 -15.77 4.55
C LEU A 151 -15.95 -15.20 5.93
N GLU A 152 -15.66 -13.92 6.10
CA GLU A 152 -15.89 -13.18 7.34
C GLU A 152 -16.94 -12.11 7.08
N ASN A 153 -17.88 -11.92 8.01
CA ASN A 153 -18.86 -10.86 7.92
C ASN A 153 -18.60 -9.84 9.04
N ILE A 154 -18.43 -8.58 8.67
CA ILE A 154 -18.25 -7.48 9.63
C ILE A 154 -19.20 -6.32 9.32
N LYS A 155 -19.58 -5.60 10.38
CA LYS A 155 -20.35 -4.37 10.25
C LYS A 155 -19.46 -3.15 10.41
N ILE A 156 -19.62 -2.19 9.51
CA ILE A 156 -18.89 -0.91 9.52
C ILE A 156 -19.88 0.24 9.67
N LEU A 157 -19.68 1.10 10.67
CA LEU A 157 -20.45 2.33 10.83
C LEU A 157 -19.63 3.54 10.37
N VAL A 158 -20.14 4.28 9.39
CA VAL A 158 -19.53 5.51 8.89
C VAL A 158 -20.39 6.69 9.29
N GLY A 159 -19.82 7.67 9.99
CA GLY A 159 -20.49 8.90 10.39
C GLY A 159 -19.87 10.13 9.74
N SER A 160 -20.70 11.05 9.25
CA SER A 160 -20.29 12.38 8.80
C SER A 160 -21.00 13.50 9.57
N TRP A 161 -20.28 14.55 9.94
CA TRP A 161 -20.90 15.76 10.49
C TRP A 161 -20.11 17.05 10.18
N ASN A 162 -20.72 17.99 9.48
CA ASN A 162 -20.25 19.37 9.46
C ASN A 162 -20.63 20.03 10.80
N VAL A 163 -19.64 20.29 11.65
CA VAL A 163 -19.87 20.75 13.03
C VAL A 163 -19.97 22.26 13.15
N GLY A 164 -19.73 23.00 12.05
CA GLY A 164 -19.87 24.45 12.00
C GLY A 164 -19.08 25.19 13.07
N GLN A 165 -17.87 24.73 13.41
CA GLN A 165 -16.99 25.24 14.47
C GLN A 165 -17.57 25.11 15.89
N GLY A 166 -18.58 24.26 16.06
CA GLY A 166 -19.19 23.93 17.34
C GLY A 166 -18.59 22.69 18.01
N ARG A 167 -19.14 22.36 19.18
CA ARG A 167 -18.87 21.13 19.95
C ARG A 167 -20.18 20.40 20.18
N ALA A 168 -20.15 19.07 20.28
CA ALA A 168 -21.32 18.26 20.58
C ALA A 168 -21.55 18.08 22.09
N SER A 169 -22.82 17.92 22.48
CA SER A 169 -23.14 17.34 23.78
C SER A 169 -22.86 15.83 23.79
N HIS A 170 -22.74 15.25 24.99
CA HIS A 170 -22.63 13.79 25.13
C HIS A 170 -23.86 13.07 24.55
N ASP A 171 -25.06 13.61 24.80
CA ASP A 171 -26.31 13.03 24.31
C ASP A 171 -26.40 13.06 22.78
N ALA A 172 -25.91 14.11 22.13
CA ALA A 172 -25.81 14.15 20.67
C ALA A 172 -24.85 13.08 20.11
N LEU A 173 -23.70 12.86 20.76
CA LEU A 173 -22.77 11.80 20.37
C LEU A 173 -23.35 10.40 20.58
N MET A 174 -24.10 10.19 21.67
CA MET A 174 -24.80 8.92 21.93
C MET A 174 -25.95 8.69 20.95
N SER A 175 -26.72 9.73 20.65
CA SER A 175 -27.77 9.71 19.63
C SER A 175 -27.19 9.37 18.25
N TRP A 176 -26.09 10.01 17.85
CA TRP A 176 -25.45 9.81 16.57
C TRP A 176 -24.71 8.47 16.44
N LEU A 177 -23.80 8.16 17.36
CA LEU A 177 -22.91 7.00 17.25
C LEU A 177 -23.26 5.93 18.29
N GLY A 178 -23.29 6.28 19.58
CA GLY A 178 -23.42 5.31 20.67
C GLY A 178 -24.61 4.34 20.54
N SER A 179 -25.75 4.83 20.05
CA SER A 179 -26.97 4.04 19.83
C SER A 179 -26.89 3.00 18.70
N ALA A 180 -25.85 3.04 17.86
CA ALA A 180 -25.75 2.19 16.66
C ALA A 180 -24.50 1.31 16.61
N VAL A 181 -23.64 1.31 17.64
CA VAL A 181 -22.33 0.63 17.60
C VAL A 181 -22.28 -0.74 18.31
N SER A 182 -23.38 -1.19 18.89
CA SER A 182 -23.44 -2.42 19.69
C SER A 182 -22.98 -3.68 18.94
N ASP A 183 -23.26 -3.76 17.64
CA ASP A 183 -22.92 -4.87 16.74
C ASP A 183 -21.84 -4.51 15.70
N VAL A 184 -21.21 -3.35 15.83
CA VAL A 184 -20.27 -2.81 14.84
C VAL A 184 -18.84 -3.24 15.17
N GLY A 185 -18.09 -3.64 14.14
CA GLY A 185 -16.67 -3.99 14.23
C GLY A 185 -15.73 -2.82 13.97
N ILE A 186 -16.10 -1.92 13.04
CA ILE A 186 -15.31 -0.73 12.68
C ILE A 186 -16.19 0.51 12.66
N VAL A 187 -15.76 1.58 13.31
CA VAL A 187 -16.42 2.89 13.28
C VAL A 187 -15.47 3.90 12.64
N VAL A 188 -15.94 4.60 11.60
CA VAL A 188 -15.19 5.66 10.93
C VAL A 188 -15.99 6.96 11.04
N VAL A 189 -15.36 8.02 11.55
CA VAL A 189 -16.01 9.32 11.73
C VAL A 189 -15.25 10.39 10.95
N GLY A 190 -16.00 11.23 10.24
CA GLY A 190 -15.49 12.34 9.46
C GLY A 190 -16.20 13.62 9.89
N LEU A 191 -15.42 14.63 10.25
CA LEU A 191 -15.92 15.95 10.62
C LEU A 191 -15.47 16.99 9.61
N GLN A 192 -16.32 18.00 9.39
CA GLN A 192 -16.00 19.19 8.60
C GLN A 192 -16.26 20.44 9.44
N GLU A 193 -15.55 21.53 9.12
CA GLU A 193 -15.58 22.78 9.88
C GLU A 193 -15.27 22.62 11.37
N VAL A 194 -14.34 21.72 11.72
CA VAL A 194 -13.86 21.61 13.11
C VAL A 194 -13.31 22.96 13.60
N GLU A 195 -12.58 23.67 12.73
CA GLU A 195 -12.06 25.01 12.97
C GLU A 195 -11.81 25.72 11.63
N MET A 196 -12.38 26.93 11.43
CA MET A 196 -12.35 27.64 10.13
C MET A 196 -11.84 29.08 10.22
N GLY A 197 -11.32 29.51 11.37
CA GLY A 197 -10.77 30.86 11.54
C GLY A 197 -9.60 31.13 10.57
N ALA A 198 -9.57 32.29 9.92
CA ALA A 198 -8.57 32.60 8.89
C ALA A 198 -7.11 32.45 9.39
N GLY A 199 -6.82 32.89 10.62
CA GLY A 199 -5.51 32.70 11.25
C GLY A 199 -5.16 31.23 11.49
N PHE A 200 -6.15 30.41 11.89
CA PHE A 200 -5.97 28.97 12.04
C PHE A 200 -5.71 28.29 10.70
N LEU A 201 -6.46 28.62 9.65
CA LEU A 201 -6.27 28.05 8.31
C LEU A 201 -4.86 28.35 7.76
N ALA A 202 -4.37 29.58 7.93
CA ALA A 202 -3.02 29.95 7.53
C ALA A 202 -1.95 29.19 8.34
N MET A 203 -2.13 29.07 9.66
CA MET A 203 -1.23 28.30 10.52
C MET A 203 -1.26 26.81 10.16
N SER A 204 -2.43 26.23 9.87
CA SER A 204 -2.56 24.83 9.46
C SER A 204 -1.84 24.58 8.14
N ALA A 205 -1.97 25.47 7.15
CA ALA A 205 -1.24 25.34 5.89
C ALA A 205 0.28 25.39 6.10
N ALA A 206 0.77 26.26 7.01
CA ALA A 206 2.18 26.32 7.36
C ALA A 206 2.66 25.08 8.15
N LYS A 207 1.82 24.49 9.00
CA LYS A 207 2.15 23.25 9.72
C LYS A 207 2.24 22.04 8.81
N GLU A 208 1.36 21.96 7.80
CA GLU A 208 1.36 20.88 6.81
C GLU A 208 2.68 20.81 6.01
N THR A 209 3.32 21.94 5.71
CA THR A 209 4.61 21.94 4.97
C THR A 209 5.79 21.39 5.77
N ILE A 210 5.66 21.32 7.10
CA ILE A 210 6.67 20.78 8.02
C ILE A 210 6.22 19.48 8.69
N GLY A 211 5.11 18.88 8.24
CA GLY A 211 4.60 17.60 8.74
C GLY A 211 3.99 17.64 10.15
N LEU A 212 3.59 18.81 10.64
CA LEU A 212 2.82 18.94 11.88
C LEU A 212 1.32 18.97 11.56
N GLU A 213 0.53 18.24 12.36
CA GLU A 213 -0.91 18.14 12.16
C GLU A 213 -1.71 18.23 13.47
N GLY A 214 -3.04 18.35 13.34
CA GLY A 214 -3.97 18.35 14.47
C GLY A 214 -4.24 19.72 15.11
N SER A 215 -5.32 19.80 15.88
CA SER A 215 -5.66 20.95 16.74
C SER A 215 -6.22 20.51 18.09
N ALA A 216 -6.22 21.42 19.08
CA ALA A 216 -6.80 21.14 20.39
C ALA A 216 -8.30 20.82 20.31
N ILE A 217 -9.02 21.46 19.37
CA ILE A 217 -10.43 21.17 19.10
C ILE A 217 -10.58 19.80 18.43
N GLY A 218 -9.71 19.45 17.49
CA GLY A 218 -9.68 18.11 16.88
C GLY A 218 -9.42 17.01 17.91
N GLN A 219 -8.52 17.22 18.86
CA GLN A 219 -8.28 16.28 19.96
C GLN A 219 -9.48 16.18 20.89
N TRP A 220 -10.11 17.30 21.24
CA TRP A 220 -11.35 17.30 22.02
C TRP A 220 -12.43 16.41 21.38
N TRP A 221 -12.63 16.52 20.07
CA TRP A 221 -13.59 15.69 19.34
C TRP A 221 -13.21 14.20 19.36
N GLN A 222 -11.94 13.86 19.12
CA GLN A 222 -11.47 12.48 19.16
C GLN A 222 -11.74 11.84 20.53
N ASP A 223 -11.46 12.55 21.61
CA ASP A 223 -11.64 12.02 22.97
C ASP A 223 -13.12 11.89 23.36
N HIS A 224 -13.98 12.83 22.94
CA HIS A 224 -15.42 12.77 23.27
C HIS A 224 -16.15 11.73 22.43
N ILE A 225 -15.78 11.56 21.16
CA ILE A 225 -16.26 10.46 20.33
C ILE A 225 -15.77 9.13 20.92
N GLY A 226 -14.47 9.03 21.26
CA GLY A 226 -13.90 7.87 21.92
C GLY A 226 -14.66 7.46 23.17
N LYS A 227 -14.99 8.43 24.03
CA LYS A 227 -15.81 8.20 25.23
C LYS A 227 -17.21 7.68 24.90
N ALA A 228 -17.88 8.24 23.88
CA ALA A 228 -19.20 7.77 23.43
C ALA A 228 -19.16 6.36 22.80
N LEU A 229 -17.98 5.93 22.34
CA LEU A 229 -17.72 4.60 21.79
C LEU A 229 -17.15 3.62 22.83
N ASP A 230 -17.06 4.01 24.11
CA ASP A 230 -16.44 3.17 25.16
C ASP A 230 -15.00 2.75 24.79
N GLU A 231 -14.22 3.74 24.30
CA GLU A 231 -12.81 3.57 23.95
C GLU A 231 -12.00 3.09 25.17
N GLY A 232 -11.14 2.10 24.95
CA GLY A 232 -10.36 1.44 26.00
C GLY A 232 -11.02 0.19 26.57
N SER A 233 -12.33 0.06 26.44
CA SER A 233 -13.08 -1.14 26.84
C SER A 233 -13.54 -1.93 25.61
N THR A 234 -14.43 -1.36 24.81
CA THR A 234 -15.03 -2.03 23.64
C THR A 234 -14.25 -1.76 22.35
N PHE A 235 -13.85 -0.50 22.13
CA PHE A 235 -13.17 -0.05 20.93
C PHE A 235 -11.76 0.48 21.24
N GLU A 236 -10.90 0.47 20.24
CA GLU A 236 -9.59 1.11 20.25
C GLU A 236 -9.49 2.08 19.07
N ARG A 237 -9.01 3.30 19.32
CA ARG A 237 -8.71 4.26 18.26
C ARG A 237 -7.43 3.83 17.54
N VAL A 238 -7.55 3.48 16.26
CA VAL A 238 -6.40 2.96 15.48
C VAL A 238 -5.69 4.04 14.68
N GLY A 239 -6.36 5.16 14.40
CA GLY A 239 -5.70 6.38 13.92
C GLY A 239 -6.65 7.47 13.49
N SER A 240 -6.07 8.59 13.07
CA SER A 240 -6.78 9.79 12.64
C SER A 240 -5.92 10.63 11.71
N ARG A 241 -6.56 11.54 10.97
CA ARG A 241 -5.91 12.54 10.11
C ARG A 241 -6.70 13.83 10.13
N GLN A 242 -6.02 14.97 10.26
CA GLN A 242 -6.66 16.29 10.26
C GLN A 242 -5.97 17.22 9.27
N LEU A 243 -6.74 17.79 8.34
CA LEU A 243 -6.31 18.85 7.42
C LEU A 243 -7.16 20.09 7.71
N ALA A 244 -6.59 21.04 8.43
CA ALA A 244 -7.29 22.24 8.89
C ALA A 244 -8.64 21.92 9.56
N GLY A 245 -9.75 22.27 8.91
CA GLY A 245 -11.11 22.05 9.40
C GLY A 245 -11.70 20.66 9.08
N LEU A 246 -11.01 19.82 8.31
CA LEU A 246 -11.41 18.44 8.04
C LEU A 246 -10.70 17.48 8.98
N MET A 247 -11.43 16.52 9.54
CA MET A 247 -10.85 15.46 10.37
C MET A 247 -11.49 14.12 10.03
N ILE A 248 -10.70 13.06 10.01
CA ILE A 248 -11.17 11.68 9.94
C ILE A 248 -10.51 10.88 11.06
N ALA A 249 -11.25 9.98 11.69
CA ALA A 249 -10.75 9.10 12.73
C ALA A 249 -11.46 7.75 12.67
N ILE A 250 -10.76 6.70 13.10
CA ILE A 250 -11.23 5.32 13.04
C ILE A 250 -11.02 4.60 14.38
N TRP A 251 -12.05 3.86 14.76
CA TRP A 251 -12.08 2.98 15.92
C TRP A 251 -12.40 1.55 15.49
N VAL A 252 -11.68 0.59 16.05
CA VAL A 252 -11.84 -0.84 15.78
C VAL A 252 -12.19 -1.55 17.08
N ARG A 253 -13.20 -2.41 17.04
CA ARG A 253 -13.58 -3.23 18.19
C ARG A 253 -12.43 -4.16 18.55
N LYS A 254 -12.15 -4.33 19.85
CA LYS A 254 -11.00 -5.13 20.32
C LYS A 254 -10.95 -6.56 19.76
N THR A 255 -12.11 -7.19 19.56
CA THR A 255 -12.20 -8.54 18.99
C THR A 255 -11.75 -8.63 17.52
N LEU A 256 -11.81 -7.51 16.78
CA LEU A 256 -11.38 -7.43 15.38
C LEU A 256 -9.96 -6.85 15.24
N ARG A 257 -9.42 -6.25 16.30
CA ARG A 257 -8.17 -5.45 16.28
C ARG A 257 -6.96 -6.20 15.71
N THR A 258 -6.82 -7.50 15.98
CA THR A 258 -5.70 -8.33 15.49
C THR A 258 -5.74 -8.58 13.99
N HIS A 259 -6.90 -8.36 13.37
CA HIS A 259 -7.10 -8.51 11.93
C HIS A 259 -7.04 -7.17 11.19
N VAL A 260 -6.81 -6.05 11.89
CA VAL A 260 -6.73 -4.72 11.30
C VAL A 260 -5.33 -4.14 11.46
N GLY A 261 -4.71 -3.71 10.37
CA GLY A 261 -3.35 -3.19 10.35
C GLY A 261 -3.04 -2.35 9.11
N ASP A 262 -1.76 -2.07 8.89
CA ASP A 262 -1.26 -1.29 7.75
C ASP A 262 -2.03 0.02 7.52
N LEU A 263 -2.24 0.77 8.61
CA LEU A 263 -2.93 2.06 8.55
C LEU A 263 -2.00 3.12 7.97
N ASP A 264 -2.43 3.71 6.86
CA ASP A 264 -1.82 4.89 6.26
C ASP A 264 -2.84 6.03 6.20
N VAL A 265 -2.34 7.26 6.25
CA VAL A 265 -3.15 8.48 6.23
C VAL A 265 -2.77 9.35 5.03
N ALA A 266 -3.73 10.10 4.50
CA ALA A 266 -3.50 11.03 3.41
C ALA A 266 -4.38 12.28 3.53
N ALA A 267 -3.98 13.38 2.89
CA ALA A 267 -4.76 14.61 2.84
C ALA A 267 -4.54 15.34 1.51
N VAL A 268 -5.60 15.96 0.98
CA VAL A 268 -5.58 16.74 -0.26
C VAL A 268 -6.34 18.04 -0.05
N ALA A 269 -5.66 19.18 -0.21
CA ALA A 269 -6.26 20.51 -0.11
C ALA A 269 -6.91 20.93 -1.44
N CYS A 270 -8.15 21.41 -1.39
CA CYS A 270 -8.90 21.93 -2.54
C CYS A 270 -9.31 23.40 -2.40
N GLY A 271 -8.94 24.05 -1.29
CA GLY A 271 -9.24 25.45 -1.03
C GLY A 271 -8.52 26.42 -1.96
N LEU A 272 -8.34 27.67 -1.52
CA LEU A 272 -7.71 28.71 -2.34
C LEU A 272 -6.37 28.22 -2.92
N GLY A 273 -6.24 28.26 -4.24
CA GLY A 273 -5.05 27.80 -4.96
C GLY A 273 -4.71 26.30 -4.81
N ARG A 274 -5.64 25.44 -4.34
CA ARG A 274 -5.37 24.03 -3.94
C ARG A 274 -4.34 23.88 -2.82
N ALA A 275 -4.11 24.95 -2.05
CA ALA A 275 -3.12 24.97 -0.97
C ALA A 275 -3.73 25.11 0.42
N ILE A 276 -4.96 25.64 0.53
CA ILE A 276 -5.63 25.84 1.83
C ILE A 276 -6.57 24.66 2.12
N GLY A 277 -6.44 24.08 3.32
CA GLY A 277 -7.22 22.94 3.79
C GLY A 277 -8.67 23.24 4.22
N ASN A 278 -9.25 24.40 3.89
CA ASN A 278 -10.63 24.73 4.26
C ASN A 278 -11.68 23.97 3.41
N LYS A 279 -11.21 23.37 2.31
CA LYS A 279 -11.90 22.45 1.41
C LYS A 279 -10.90 21.39 0.99
N GLY A 280 -11.35 20.17 0.71
CA GLY A 280 -10.46 19.07 0.38
C GLY A 280 -10.97 17.71 0.82
N GLY A 281 -10.04 16.78 1.03
CA GLY A 281 -10.30 15.46 1.56
C GLY A 281 -9.19 14.98 2.50
N VAL A 282 -9.56 14.26 3.55
CA VAL A 282 -8.65 13.49 4.40
C VAL A 282 -9.01 12.02 4.31
N GLY A 283 -8.00 11.17 4.15
CA GLY A 283 -8.14 9.77 3.84
C GLY A 283 -7.49 8.87 4.88
N LEU A 284 -8.09 7.70 5.09
CA LEU A 284 -7.51 6.55 5.79
C LEU A 284 -7.45 5.37 4.82
N ARG A 285 -6.33 4.68 4.78
CA ARG A 285 -6.16 3.39 4.12
C ARG A 285 -5.80 2.38 5.19
N LEU A 286 -6.52 1.27 5.27
CA LEU A 286 -6.19 0.19 6.21
C LEU A 286 -6.36 -1.18 5.56
N ARG A 287 -5.65 -2.16 6.12
CA ARG A 287 -5.86 -3.57 5.80
C ARG A 287 -6.79 -4.19 6.85
N VAL A 288 -7.86 -4.82 6.38
CA VAL A 288 -8.73 -5.69 7.18
C VAL A 288 -8.56 -7.12 6.65
N PHE A 289 -8.12 -8.03 7.51
CA PHE A 289 -7.59 -9.33 7.11
C PHE A 289 -6.45 -9.19 6.09
N ASP A 290 -6.70 -9.47 4.82
CA ASP A 290 -5.78 -9.29 3.71
C ASP A 290 -6.35 -8.38 2.59
N ARG A 291 -7.42 -7.62 2.89
CA ARG A 291 -8.10 -6.69 1.97
C ARG A 291 -7.86 -5.24 2.31
N ILE A 292 -7.77 -4.40 1.29
CA ILE A 292 -7.47 -2.97 1.41
C ILE A 292 -8.79 -2.18 1.40
N MET A 293 -9.03 -1.42 2.47
CA MET A 293 -10.19 -0.54 2.59
C MET A 293 -9.73 0.91 2.73
N CYS A 294 -10.35 1.81 1.97
CA CYS A 294 -10.08 3.24 2.01
C CYS A 294 -11.32 4.04 2.40
N PHE A 295 -11.13 5.05 3.23
CA PHE A 295 -12.18 5.92 3.75
C PHE A 295 -11.76 7.36 3.53
N VAL A 296 -12.60 8.16 2.86
CA VAL A 296 -12.25 9.53 2.46
C VAL A 296 -13.35 10.49 2.92
N ASN A 297 -13.03 11.30 3.93
CA ASN A 297 -13.88 12.38 4.39
C ASN A 297 -13.59 13.65 3.57
N CYS A 298 -14.60 14.24 2.92
CA CYS A 298 -14.44 15.44 2.10
C CYS A 298 -15.25 16.63 2.61
N HIS A 299 -14.77 17.81 2.24
CA HIS A 299 -15.51 19.07 2.31
C HIS A 299 -15.32 19.79 0.96
N LEU A 300 -16.31 19.68 0.08
CA LEU A 300 -16.22 20.19 -1.30
C LEU A 300 -16.75 21.62 -1.43
N ALA A 301 -16.47 22.28 -2.56
CA ALA A 301 -16.86 23.67 -2.81
C ALA A 301 -18.34 23.97 -2.52
N ALA A 302 -18.56 25.04 -1.76
CA ALA A 302 -19.89 25.54 -1.37
C ALA A 302 -20.55 26.35 -2.50
N HIS A 303 -21.81 26.77 -2.26
CA HIS A 303 -22.69 27.53 -3.16
C HIS A 303 -23.43 26.70 -4.22
N LEU A 304 -24.63 27.14 -4.57
CA LEU A 304 -25.56 26.41 -5.44
C LEU A 304 -24.97 26.20 -6.84
N GLU A 305 -24.29 27.21 -7.36
CA GLU A 305 -23.78 27.33 -8.73
C GLU A 305 -22.46 26.57 -8.95
N ALA A 306 -21.75 26.20 -7.88
CA ALA A 306 -20.40 25.66 -7.94
C ALA A 306 -20.32 24.14 -8.27
N VAL A 307 -21.27 23.59 -9.02
CA VAL A 307 -21.35 22.15 -9.35
C VAL A 307 -20.07 21.66 -10.02
N ASN A 308 -19.64 22.35 -11.08
CA ASN A 308 -18.40 21.99 -11.80
C ASN A 308 -17.17 22.04 -10.90
N ARG A 309 -17.15 22.94 -9.91
CA ARG A 309 -16.05 23.01 -8.95
C ARG A 309 -16.06 21.82 -8.01
N ARG A 310 -17.23 21.37 -7.53
CA ARG A 310 -17.34 20.15 -6.70
C ARG A 310 -16.88 18.91 -7.46
N ASN A 311 -17.27 18.77 -8.73
CA ASN A 311 -16.79 17.68 -9.58
C ASN A 311 -15.25 17.72 -9.73
N ALA A 312 -14.68 18.91 -9.94
CA ALA A 312 -13.23 19.10 -10.06
C ALA A 312 -12.47 18.92 -8.73
N ASP A 313 -13.09 19.22 -7.58
CA ASP A 313 -12.54 18.92 -6.26
C ASP A 313 -12.49 17.39 -6.04
N PHE A 314 -13.56 16.67 -6.40
CA PHE A 314 -13.58 15.20 -6.35
C PHE A 314 -12.48 14.58 -7.23
N ASP A 315 -12.41 14.96 -8.52
CA ASP A 315 -11.42 14.41 -9.46
C ASP A 315 -9.99 14.65 -8.96
N HIS A 316 -9.73 15.85 -8.42
CA HIS A 316 -8.44 16.16 -7.81
C HIS A 316 -8.14 15.25 -6.61
N ILE A 317 -9.06 15.14 -5.65
CA ILE A 317 -8.89 14.28 -4.48
C ILE A 317 -8.64 12.83 -4.91
N TYR A 318 -9.44 12.32 -5.84
CA TYR A 318 -9.35 10.93 -6.31
C TYR A 318 -8.00 10.63 -6.97
N ARG A 319 -7.47 11.54 -7.78
CA ARG A 319 -6.20 11.36 -8.50
C ARG A 319 -4.96 11.60 -7.66
N THR A 320 -5.01 12.55 -6.71
CA THR A 320 -3.81 13.00 -6.00
C THR A 320 -3.72 12.52 -4.56
N MET A 321 -4.72 11.82 -4.04
CA MET A 321 -4.65 11.23 -2.71
C MET A 321 -3.70 10.03 -2.72
N THR A 322 -2.52 10.21 -2.14
CA THR A 322 -1.49 9.18 -2.00
C THR A 322 -1.26 8.84 -0.54
N PHE A 323 -1.31 7.55 -0.20
CA PHE A 323 -1.07 7.06 1.14
C PHE A 323 0.41 6.74 1.32
N THR A 324 1.12 7.64 1.99
CA THR A 324 2.54 7.42 2.28
C THR A 324 2.66 6.25 3.26
N ARG A 325 3.27 5.14 2.80
CA ARG A 325 3.63 4.01 3.67
C ARG A 325 4.45 4.54 4.83
N SER A 326 3.90 4.52 6.03
CA SER A 326 4.62 5.00 7.21
C SER A 326 5.86 4.15 7.45
N SER A 327 7.02 4.59 7.00
CA SER A 327 8.33 4.10 7.45
C SER A 327 8.61 4.64 8.86
N ASN A 328 7.75 4.32 9.82
CA ASN A 328 7.95 4.59 11.24
C ASN A 328 8.09 3.25 11.97
N LEU A 329 9.25 2.61 11.80
CA LEU A 329 9.76 1.64 12.76
C LEU A 329 10.90 2.30 13.52
N ASN A 330 10.55 2.93 14.64
CA ASN A 330 11.47 3.07 15.76
C ASN A 330 11.79 1.65 16.27
N ASN A 331 12.82 1.02 15.72
CA ASN A 331 13.56 -0.02 16.41
C ASN A 331 15.00 0.48 16.56
N ALA A 332 15.29 0.98 17.76
CA ALA A 332 16.64 1.15 18.23
C ALA A 332 17.27 -0.25 18.42
N ALA A 333 18.04 -0.71 17.44
CA ALA A 333 19.16 -1.63 17.65
C ALA A 333 20.08 -1.64 16.41
N ALA A 334 21.30 -1.14 16.62
CA ALA A 334 22.53 -1.38 15.85
C ALA A 334 22.60 -0.96 14.37
N GLY A 335 22.94 0.31 14.17
CA GLY A 335 24.03 0.79 13.29
C GLY A 335 24.06 0.33 11.83
N VAL A 336 23.64 1.21 10.91
CA VAL A 336 24.51 1.95 9.96
C VAL A 336 23.73 3.18 9.51
N SER A 337 24.32 4.36 9.66
CA SER A 337 23.77 5.65 9.23
C SER A 337 23.62 5.68 7.70
N SER A 338 22.45 6.08 7.20
CA SER A 338 22.34 6.71 5.89
C SER A 338 21.24 7.77 5.92
N ALA A 339 21.70 9.01 6.05
CA ALA A 339 20.91 10.21 5.82
C ALA A 339 20.55 10.31 4.33
N ALA A 340 19.26 10.20 4.01
CA ALA A 340 18.70 10.60 2.72
C ALA A 340 17.19 10.89 2.85
N GLN A 341 16.83 11.83 3.71
CA GLN A 341 15.56 12.55 3.57
C GLN A 341 15.76 13.61 2.49
N MET A 342 15.46 13.26 1.23
CA MET A 342 15.40 14.23 0.13
C MET A 342 13.98 14.76 0.02
N LEU A 343 13.84 16.07 0.29
CA LEU A 343 12.68 16.89 -0.03
C LEU A 343 12.28 16.69 -1.50
N ARG A 344 11.06 16.21 -1.77
CA ARG A 344 10.40 16.44 -3.06
C ARG A 344 9.67 17.78 -3.01
N GLY A 345 10.20 18.76 -3.72
CA GLY A 345 9.47 19.98 -4.07
C GLY A 345 8.34 19.69 -5.08
N PRO A 346 7.40 20.63 -5.27
CA PRO A 346 6.30 20.45 -6.21
C PRO A 346 6.79 20.63 -7.65
N ASN A 347 6.21 19.86 -8.57
CA ASN A 347 6.38 19.89 -10.03
C ASN A 347 7.53 19.09 -10.64
N VAL A 348 7.29 17.78 -10.82
CA VAL A 348 7.74 17.03 -12.00
C VAL A 348 6.58 16.12 -12.43
N THR A 349 5.95 16.47 -13.54
CA THR A 349 4.98 15.62 -14.25
C THR A 349 5.75 14.48 -14.92
N ASN A 350 5.74 13.30 -14.32
CA ASN A 350 6.14 12.07 -15.00
C ASN A 350 4.96 11.57 -15.87
N PRO A 351 5.18 11.16 -17.15
CA PRO A 351 4.12 10.76 -18.06
C PRO A 351 3.68 9.28 -17.91
N ASP A 352 3.95 8.64 -16.78
CA ASP A 352 3.44 7.31 -16.46
C ASP A 352 2.54 7.45 -15.21
N GLU A 353 1.30 7.90 -15.41
CA GLU A 353 0.30 7.97 -14.34
C GLU A 353 -0.03 6.54 -13.89
N GLY A 354 0.73 6.05 -12.91
CA GLY A 354 0.33 4.88 -12.13
C GLY A 354 -1.10 5.05 -11.63
N ARG A 355 -1.87 3.96 -11.59
CA ARG A 355 -3.25 3.98 -11.10
C ARG A 355 -3.32 4.67 -9.74
N PRO A 356 -4.31 5.56 -9.48
CA PRO A 356 -4.46 6.20 -8.17
C PRO A 356 -4.59 5.16 -7.05
N ASP A 357 -4.01 5.41 -5.87
CA ASP A 357 -4.04 4.48 -4.73
C ASP A 357 -5.46 4.02 -4.37
N LEU A 358 -6.44 4.92 -4.48
CA LEU A 358 -7.85 4.64 -4.21
C LEU A 358 -8.48 3.67 -5.24
N ALA A 359 -7.90 3.55 -6.43
CA ALA A 359 -8.35 2.59 -7.45
C ALA A 359 -7.94 1.15 -7.13
N GLU A 360 -6.86 0.95 -6.36
CA GLU A 360 -6.36 -0.37 -5.97
C GLU A 360 -7.08 -0.96 -4.75
N ALA A 361 -7.86 -0.16 -4.03
CA ALA A 361 -8.57 -0.62 -2.85
C ALA A 361 -9.71 -1.59 -3.20
N ASP A 362 -9.92 -2.60 -2.36
CA ASP A 362 -11.03 -3.54 -2.47
C ASP A 362 -12.37 -2.85 -2.14
N MET A 363 -12.34 -1.95 -1.16
CA MET A 363 -13.48 -1.10 -0.81
C MET A 363 -13.04 0.36 -0.64
N VAL A 364 -13.85 1.28 -1.15
CA VAL A 364 -13.66 2.73 -0.95
C VAL A 364 -14.96 3.34 -0.49
N ILE A 365 -14.92 4.12 0.60
CA ILE A 365 -16.06 4.91 1.07
C ILE A 365 -15.69 6.38 1.02
N PHE A 366 -16.42 7.14 0.21
CA PHE A 366 -16.38 8.60 0.21
C PHE A 366 -17.55 9.13 1.03
N PHE A 367 -17.27 10.04 1.95
CA PHE A 367 -18.30 10.66 2.77
C PHE A 367 -17.91 12.07 3.15
N GLY A 368 -18.85 12.85 3.67
CA GLY A 368 -18.57 14.22 4.11
C GLY A 368 -19.64 15.21 3.71
N ASP A 369 -19.29 16.50 3.84
CA ASP A 369 -20.06 17.60 3.28
C ASP A 369 -19.65 17.83 1.82
N PHE A 370 -20.35 17.17 0.91
CA PHE A 370 -20.12 17.34 -0.53
C PHE A 370 -20.74 18.60 -1.08
N ASN A 371 -21.54 19.33 -0.30
CA ASN A 371 -22.12 20.63 -0.67
C ASN A 371 -22.98 20.67 -1.95
N TYR A 372 -23.36 19.52 -2.53
CA TYR A 372 -24.36 19.49 -3.60
C TYR A 372 -25.73 19.94 -3.08
N ARG A 373 -26.48 20.66 -3.90
CA ARG A 373 -27.72 21.35 -3.53
C ARG A 373 -28.90 20.85 -4.33
N LEU A 374 -30.10 21.33 -3.98
CA LEU A 374 -31.28 21.19 -4.81
C LEU A 374 -31.31 22.28 -5.87
N PHE A 375 -31.56 21.92 -7.14
CA PHE A 375 -31.63 22.86 -8.25
C PHE A 375 -33.06 22.99 -8.79
N GLY A 376 -33.40 24.15 -9.37
CA GLY A 376 -34.69 24.36 -10.05
C GLY A 376 -35.91 24.25 -9.14
N ILE A 377 -35.75 24.64 -7.87
CA ILE A 377 -36.81 24.69 -6.85
C ILE A 377 -36.58 25.89 -5.93
N SER A 378 -37.66 26.54 -5.47
CA SER A 378 -37.60 27.63 -4.50
C SER A 378 -37.49 27.11 -3.05
N TYR A 379 -37.20 28.02 -2.12
CA TYR A 379 -37.15 27.68 -0.70
C TYR A 379 -38.50 27.15 -0.19
N ASP A 380 -39.61 27.83 -0.54
CA ASP A 380 -40.94 27.49 -0.04
C ASP A 380 -41.40 26.13 -0.60
N GLU A 381 -41.22 25.87 -1.89
CA GLU A 381 -41.51 24.56 -2.49
C GLU A 381 -40.69 23.42 -1.85
N ALA A 382 -39.40 23.66 -1.58
CA ALA A 382 -38.56 22.67 -0.92
C ALA A 382 -39.06 22.38 0.51
N ARG A 383 -39.48 23.40 1.24
CA ARG A 383 -40.06 23.26 2.59
C ARG A 383 -41.39 22.50 2.54
N ASP A 384 -42.22 22.74 1.55
CA ASP A 384 -43.49 22.04 1.35
C ASP A 384 -43.29 20.56 1.06
N PHE A 385 -42.36 20.19 0.18
CA PHE A 385 -42.04 18.77 -0.03
C PHE A 385 -41.43 18.12 1.21
N VAL A 386 -40.61 18.84 1.99
CA VAL A 386 -40.08 18.32 3.25
C VAL A 386 -41.19 18.07 4.28
N SER A 387 -42.16 18.98 4.40
CA SER A 387 -43.27 18.85 5.36
C SER A 387 -44.20 17.69 4.99
N GLN A 388 -44.41 17.46 3.69
CA GLN A 388 -45.19 16.34 3.16
C GLN A 388 -44.39 15.02 3.10
N ARG A 389 -43.11 15.04 3.48
CA ARG A 389 -42.16 13.91 3.36
C ARG A 389 -42.05 13.36 1.93
N SER A 390 -42.28 14.20 0.93
CA SER A 390 -42.23 13.89 -0.49
C SER A 390 -40.79 13.90 -1.01
N PHE A 391 -39.93 13.06 -0.41
CA PHE A 391 -38.50 13.05 -0.70
C PHE A 391 -38.17 12.56 -2.11
N ASP A 392 -39.06 11.80 -2.77
CA ASP A 392 -38.89 11.38 -4.18
C ASP A 392 -38.70 12.59 -5.10
N TRP A 393 -39.59 13.57 -5.02
CA TRP A 393 -39.53 14.80 -5.82
C TRP A 393 -38.27 15.61 -5.53
N LEU A 394 -37.86 15.70 -4.25
CA LEU A 394 -36.62 16.39 -3.88
C LEU A 394 -35.39 15.67 -4.45
N ARG A 395 -35.37 14.34 -4.48
CA ARG A 395 -34.25 13.56 -5.05
C ARG A 395 -34.08 13.78 -6.55
N GLU A 396 -35.15 14.10 -7.29
CA GLU A 396 -35.05 14.47 -8.72
C GLU A 396 -34.37 15.82 -8.92
N LYS A 397 -34.42 16.69 -7.91
CA LYS A 397 -33.79 18.01 -7.89
C LYS A 397 -32.39 18.00 -7.27
N ASP A 398 -31.86 16.83 -6.88
CA ASP A 398 -30.54 16.72 -6.24
C ASP A 398 -29.40 16.75 -7.27
N GLN A 399 -28.50 17.73 -7.14
CA GLN A 399 -27.37 17.89 -8.05
C GLN A 399 -26.44 16.68 -8.05
N LEU A 400 -26.10 16.10 -6.89
CA LEU A 400 -25.17 14.96 -6.83
C LEU A 400 -25.70 13.77 -7.63
N ARG A 401 -26.98 13.43 -7.45
CA ARG A 401 -27.63 12.35 -8.21
C ARG A 401 -27.64 12.62 -9.71
N ALA A 402 -27.88 13.87 -10.13
CA ALA A 402 -27.84 14.24 -11.54
C ALA A 402 -26.42 14.10 -12.14
N GLU A 403 -25.39 14.55 -11.41
CA GLU A 403 -23.99 14.47 -11.83
C GLU A 403 -23.49 13.01 -11.89
N MET A 404 -23.84 12.19 -10.90
CA MET A 404 -23.52 10.76 -10.89
C MET A 404 -24.22 10.00 -12.02
N LYS A 405 -25.51 10.26 -12.24
CA LYS A 405 -26.28 9.64 -13.34
C LYS A 405 -25.68 9.98 -14.71
N ALA A 406 -25.12 11.18 -14.85
CA ALA A 406 -24.43 11.60 -16.06
C ALA A 406 -22.97 11.14 -16.15
N GLY A 407 -22.48 10.37 -15.17
CA GLY A 407 -21.10 9.84 -15.15
C GLY A 407 -20.03 10.90 -14.95
N ARG A 408 -20.35 12.08 -14.39
CA ARG A 408 -19.40 13.20 -14.22
C ARG A 408 -18.62 13.17 -12.90
N VAL A 409 -19.11 12.44 -11.91
CA VAL A 409 -18.51 12.37 -10.56
C VAL A 409 -18.80 11.01 -9.92
N PHE A 410 -17.92 10.55 -9.01
CA PHE A 410 -18.08 9.31 -8.24
C PHE A 410 -18.43 8.07 -9.09
N GLN A 411 -17.77 7.90 -10.23
CA GLN A 411 -18.02 6.81 -11.16
C GLN A 411 -17.83 5.44 -10.48
N GLY A 412 -18.79 4.53 -10.67
CA GLY A 412 -18.78 3.19 -10.06
C GLY A 412 -19.16 3.16 -8.57
N MET A 413 -19.41 4.31 -7.92
CA MET A 413 -19.87 4.35 -6.54
C MET A 413 -21.40 4.29 -6.45
N ARG A 414 -21.87 3.80 -5.31
CA ARG A 414 -23.29 3.62 -4.98
C ARG A 414 -23.64 4.40 -3.72
N GLU A 415 -24.89 4.81 -3.64
CA GLU A 415 -25.48 5.49 -2.50
C GLU A 415 -26.82 4.83 -2.18
N ALA A 416 -27.13 4.64 -0.89
CA ALA A 416 -28.46 4.19 -0.50
C ALA A 416 -29.52 5.24 -0.84
N ILE A 417 -30.77 4.79 -1.02
CA ILE A 417 -31.90 5.69 -1.19
C ILE A 417 -32.04 6.53 0.08
N ILE A 418 -31.89 7.85 -0.05
CA ILE A 418 -32.05 8.80 1.06
C ILE A 418 -33.53 8.84 1.47
N ARG A 419 -33.83 8.42 2.70
CA ARG A 419 -35.21 8.42 3.26
C ARG A 419 -35.41 9.44 4.39
N PHE A 420 -34.42 10.29 4.62
CA PHE A 420 -34.42 11.32 5.65
C PHE A 420 -34.47 12.74 5.03
N PRO A 421 -34.94 13.75 5.79
CA PRO A 421 -35.00 15.14 5.33
C PRO A 421 -33.63 15.73 4.97
N PRO A 422 -33.55 16.78 4.13
CA PRO A 422 -32.32 17.53 3.88
C PRO A 422 -31.60 17.95 5.16
N THR A 423 -30.29 17.75 5.22
CA THR A 423 -29.49 17.92 6.45
C THR A 423 -28.98 19.34 6.67
N TYR A 424 -29.14 20.20 5.66
CA TYR A 424 -28.75 21.61 5.65
C TYR A 424 -29.93 22.46 5.13
N LYS A 425 -30.12 23.73 5.50
CA LYS A 425 -29.46 24.52 6.55
C LYS A 425 -30.42 24.72 7.71
N PHE A 426 -29.95 24.46 8.93
CA PHE A 426 -30.71 24.66 10.15
C PHE A 426 -30.24 25.87 10.95
N GLU A 427 -31.13 26.42 11.76
CA GLU A 427 -30.77 27.31 12.86
C GLU A 427 -30.30 26.48 14.06
N ARG A 428 -29.15 26.86 14.63
CA ARG A 428 -28.57 26.16 15.78
C ARG A 428 -29.49 26.27 17.00
N GLY A 429 -29.58 25.18 17.76
CA GLY A 429 -30.43 25.09 18.95
C GLY A 429 -31.92 24.89 18.67
N LYS A 430 -32.37 24.91 17.40
CA LYS A 430 -33.77 24.60 17.05
C LYS A 430 -33.93 23.13 16.68
N ALA A 431 -34.83 22.46 17.41
CA ALA A 431 -35.15 21.06 17.19
C ALA A 431 -36.15 20.87 16.03
N GLY A 432 -36.06 19.72 15.37
CA GLY A 432 -37.03 19.26 14.37
C GLY A 432 -37.05 20.06 13.06
N LEU A 433 -38.05 19.76 12.24
CA LEU A 433 -38.21 20.34 10.89
C LEU A 433 -38.71 21.80 10.88
N GLY A 434 -39.03 22.36 12.04
CA GLY A 434 -39.26 23.79 12.21
C GLY A 434 -37.97 24.61 12.25
N GLY A 435 -36.81 23.95 12.40
CA GLY A 435 -35.52 24.60 12.53
C GLY A 435 -34.80 24.93 11.21
N TYR A 436 -35.40 24.71 10.05
CA TYR A 436 -34.76 25.14 8.78
C TYR A 436 -34.64 26.67 8.75
N ASP A 437 -33.55 27.15 8.13
CA ASP A 437 -33.17 28.56 8.05
C ASP A 437 -34.36 29.47 7.70
N SER A 438 -34.81 30.25 8.68
CA SER A 438 -35.87 31.26 8.53
C SER A 438 -35.31 32.69 8.48
N GLY A 439 -33.98 32.82 8.46
CA GLY A 439 -33.30 34.11 8.38
C GLY A 439 -33.38 34.75 7.00
N GLU A 440 -32.83 35.96 6.86
CA GLU A 440 -32.94 36.80 5.65
C GLU A 440 -32.43 36.12 4.37
N LYS A 441 -31.45 35.20 4.47
CA LYS A 441 -30.85 34.52 3.32
C LYS A 441 -31.67 33.32 2.81
N LYS A 442 -32.65 32.83 3.60
CA LYS A 442 -33.53 31.67 3.31
C LYS A 442 -32.85 30.60 2.46
N ARG A 443 -31.80 29.94 2.97
CA ARG A 443 -31.08 28.93 2.20
C ARG A 443 -31.97 27.71 1.93
N ILE A 444 -32.13 27.36 0.66
CA ILE A 444 -32.89 26.19 0.22
C ILE A 444 -32.34 24.94 0.94
N PRO A 445 -33.20 24.11 1.57
CA PRO A 445 -32.77 22.86 2.16
C PRO A 445 -32.02 21.95 1.18
N ALA A 446 -30.94 21.29 1.61
CA ALA A 446 -30.13 20.42 0.77
C ALA A 446 -29.55 19.21 1.52
N TRP A 447 -29.34 18.10 0.80
CA TRP A 447 -28.55 16.96 1.27
C TRP A 447 -27.08 17.19 0.93
N CYS A 448 -26.44 18.04 1.74
CA CYS A 448 -25.02 18.32 1.64
C CYS A 448 -24.16 17.15 2.15
N ASP A 449 -24.63 16.49 3.21
CA ASP A 449 -23.90 15.45 3.95
C ASP A 449 -24.22 14.06 3.41
N ARG A 450 -23.24 13.38 2.81
CA ARG A 450 -23.46 12.17 1.99
C ARG A 450 -22.47 11.06 2.31
N ILE A 451 -22.84 9.81 2.00
CA ILE A 451 -21.99 8.62 2.18
C ILE A 451 -22.18 7.72 0.97
N LEU A 452 -21.10 7.54 0.20
CA LEU A 452 -21.03 6.73 -1.00
C LEU A 452 -19.96 5.66 -0.86
N TYR A 453 -20.13 4.53 -1.54
CA TYR A 453 -19.17 3.45 -1.50
C TYR A 453 -19.00 2.74 -2.83
N ARG A 454 -17.83 2.13 -3.01
CA ARG A 454 -17.52 1.11 -4.02
C ARG A 454 -16.94 -0.10 -3.31
N ASP A 455 -17.33 -1.30 -3.72
CA ASP A 455 -16.72 -2.56 -3.31
C ASP A 455 -16.14 -3.28 -4.56
N ASN A 456 -15.79 -4.56 -4.47
CA ASN A 456 -15.24 -5.29 -5.62
C ASN A 456 -16.31 -5.72 -6.64
N ARG A 457 -17.61 -5.64 -6.30
CA ARG A 457 -18.66 -6.12 -7.20
C ARG A 457 -18.81 -5.22 -8.41
N ALA A 458 -18.67 -5.82 -9.58
CA ALA A 458 -19.00 -5.17 -10.85
C ALA A 458 -20.52 -5.17 -11.07
N THR A 459 -21.21 -6.22 -10.63
CA THR A 459 -22.67 -6.35 -10.76
C THR A 459 -23.35 -6.66 -9.42
N PRO A 460 -24.63 -6.28 -9.23
CA PRO A 460 -25.33 -6.54 -7.96
C PRO A 460 -25.51 -8.02 -7.59
N ALA A 461 -25.40 -8.93 -8.57
CA ALA A 461 -25.61 -10.36 -8.39
C ALA A 461 -24.34 -11.14 -8.00
N GLU A 462 -23.16 -10.49 -8.01
CA GLU A 462 -21.91 -11.13 -7.61
C GLU A 462 -21.87 -11.40 -6.11
N GLU A 463 -21.48 -12.63 -5.77
CA GLU A 463 -21.29 -13.10 -4.40
C GLU A 463 -19.83 -12.93 -3.95
N CYS A 464 -19.62 -12.96 -2.63
CA CYS A 464 -18.30 -12.78 -2.04
C CYS A 464 -17.43 -14.03 -2.25
N SER A 465 -16.25 -13.85 -2.82
CA SER A 465 -15.28 -14.91 -3.16
C SER A 465 -13.87 -14.34 -3.24
N LEU A 466 -12.81 -15.15 -3.40
CA LEU A 466 -11.46 -14.59 -3.54
C LEU A 466 -11.27 -13.73 -4.80
N GLU A 467 -12.11 -13.91 -5.83
CA GLU A 467 -12.14 -13.08 -7.04
C GLU A 467 -12.94 -11.78 -6.84
N CYS A 468 -13.99 -11.82 -6.01
CA CYS A 468 -14.75 -10.65 -5.57
C CYS A 468 -14.69 -10.52 -4.03
N PRO A 469 -13.55 -10.07 -3.49
CA PRO A 469 -13.22 -10.30 -2.08
C PRO A 469 -13.97 -9.45 -1.08
N VAL A 470 -14.52 -8.30 -1.48
CA VAL A 470 -15.30 -7.45 -0.59
C VAL A 470 -16.65 -7.15 -1.24
N VAL A 471 -17.70 -7.49 -0.51
CA VAL A 471 -19.10 -7.30 -0.91
C VAL A 471 -19.81 -6.56 0.22
N ALA A 472 -20.30 -5.35 -0.05
CA ALA A 472 -20.91 -4.50 0.97
C ALA A 472 -22.37 -4.14 0.65
N SER A 473 -23.25 -4.32 1.63
CA SER A 473 -24.64 -3.87 1.59
C SER A 473 -24.90 -2.79 2.65
N ILE A 474 -25.93 -1.97 2.46
CA ILE A 474 -26.30 -0.92 3.41
C ILE A 474 -27.46 -1.41 4.26
N LEU A 475 -27.24 -1.51 5.57
CA LEU A 475 -28.28 -1.85 6.55
C LEU A 475 -29.10 -0.64 6.98
N GLN A 476 -28.43 0.50 7.15
CA GLN A 476 -29.04 1.74 7.64
C GLN A 476 -28.38 2.95 6.99
N TYR A 477 -29.16 3.94 6.59
CA TYR A 477 -28.67 5.24 6.14
C TYR A 477 -29.59 6.35 6.65
N GLU A 478 -29.11 7.10 7.64
CA GLU A 478 -29.95 7.95 8.49
C GLU A 478 -29.29 9.30 8.80
N ALA A 479 -30.11 10.33 8.98
CA ALA A 479 -29.71 11.59 9.60
C ALA A 479 -30.32 11.71 11.00
N ARG A 480 -29.56 12.24 11.96
CA ARG A 480 -30.05 12.53 13.31
C ARG A 480 -30.62 13.93 13.38
N MET A 481 -31.91 14.04 13.12
CA MET A 481 -32.63 15.33 13.11
C MET A 481 -32.83 15.92 14.52
N ASP A 482 -32.66 15.10 15.56
CA ASP A 482 -32.72 15.46 16.98
C ASP A 482 -31.48 16.22 17.48
N VAL A 483 -30.36 16.13 16.76
CA VAL A 483 -29.12 16.86 17.08
C VAL A 483 -29.21 18.31 16.58
N ILE A 484 -28.84 19.29 17.41
CA ILE A 484 -29.13 20.72 17.18
C ILE A 484 -27.92 21.66 17.26
N GLU A 485 -26.74 21.13 17.56
CA GLU A 485 -25.53 21.89 17.84
C GLU A 485 -24.93 22.59 16.61
N SER A 486 -25.25 22.09 15.41
CA SER A 486 -24.78 22.62 14.13
C SER A 486 -25.96 23.02 13.25
N ASP A 487 -25.68 23.86 12.26
CA ASP A 487 -26.58 24.15 11.13
C ASP A 487 -26.67 23.00 10.12
N HIS A 488 -25.90 21.92 10.35
CA HIS A 488 -26.04 20.62 9.70
C HIS A 488 -26.48 19.53 10.69
N LYS A 489 -27.21 18.53 10.18
CA LYS A 489 -27.54 17.30 10.93
C LYS A 489 -26.52 16.20 10.65
N PRO A 490 -25.99 15.50 11.67
CA PRO A 490 -25.06 14.41 11.44
C PRO A 490 -25.75 13.26 10.71
N VAL A 491 -25.00 12.62 9.80
CA VAL A 491 -25.44 11.49 9.00
C VAL A 491 -24.62 10.26 9.40
N ARG A 492 -25.24 9.09 9.36
CA ARG A 492 -24.55 7.80 9.55
C ARG A 492 -25.05 6.76 8.55
N CYS A 493 -24.15 5.88 8.15
CA CYS A 493 -24.44 4.72 7.32
C CYS A 493 -23.83 3.47 7.97
N LYS A 494 -24.63 2.44 8.17
CA LYS A 494 -24.18 1.12 8.64
C LYS A 494 -24.11 0.16 7.46
N PHE A 495 -22.93 -0.35 7.20
CA PHE A 495 -22.64 -1.35 6.19
C PHE A 495 -22.57 -2.74 6.80
N ASP A 496 -23.06 -3.72 6.06
CA ASP A 496 -22.79 -5.15 6.25
C ASP A 496 -21.79 -5.56 5.17
N VAL A 497 -20.63 -6.08 5.57
CA VAL A 497 -19.49 -6.28 4.68
C VAL A 497 -19.01 -7.72 4.79
N ASP A 498 -19.20 -8.48 3.71
CA ASP A 498 -18.64 -9.81 3.55
C ASP A 498 -17.23 -9.68 2.96
N ILE A 499 -16.28 -10.38 3.57
CA ILE A 499 -14.86 -10.36 3.23
C ILE A 499 -14.38 -11.78 3.00
N ALA A 500 -14.01 -12.10 1.77
CA ALA A 500 -13.31 -13.33 1.45
C ALA A 500 -11.80 -13.11 1.58
N HIS A 501 -11.12 -13.93 2.37
CA HIS A 501 -9.67 -13.87 2.56
C HIS A 501 -9.00 -15.24 2.57
N VAL A 502 -7.68 -15.25 2.36
CA VAL A 502 -6.90 -16.48 2.38
C VAL A 502 -6.38 -16.76 3.80
N ASP A 503 -6.70 -17.95 4.32
CA ASP A 503 -6.01 -18.53 5.46
C ASP A 503 -4.61 -19.01 5.01
N ARG A 504 -3.61 -18.15 5.27
CA ARG A 504 -2.23 -18.40 4.84
C ARG A 504 -1.63 -19.66 5.48
N SER A 505 -2.08 -20.05 6.66
CA SER A 505 -1.58 -21.24 7.35
C SER A 505 -2.10 -22.50 6.64
N VAL A 506 -3.41 -22.57 6.40
CA VAL A 506 -4.02 -23.70 5.70
C VAL A 506 -3.53 -23.80 4.26
N ARG A 507 -3.44 -22.67 3.54
CA ARG A 507 -2.85 -22.67 2.18
C ARG A 507 -1.44 -23.23 2.17
N ARG A 508 -0.61 -22.90 3.16
CA ARG A 508 0.76 -23.42 3.28
C ARG A 508 0.77 -24.93 3.57
N GLN A 509 -0.14 -25.42 4.40
CA GLN A 509 -0.28 -26.85 4.66
C GLN A 509 -0.70 -27.61 3.41
N GLU A 510 -1.68 -27.11 2.66
CA GLU A 510 -2.11 -27.72 1.39
C GLU A 510 -0.99 -27.70 0.35
N PHE A 511 -0.24 -26.59 0.24
CA PHE A 511 0.96 -26.52 -0.60
C PHE A 511 1.98 -27.61 -0.24
N GLY A 512 2.25 -27.80 1.06
CA GLY A 512 3.15 -28.85 1.54
C GLY A 512 2.65 -30.27 1.21
N LYS A 513 1.34 -30.51 1.31
CA LYS A 513 0.74 -31.80 0.93
C LYS A 513 0.90 -32.08 -0.56
N ILE A 514 0.63 -31.10 -1.42
CA ILE A 514 0.78 -31.23 -2.88
C ILE A 514 2.21 -31.59 -3.25
N LEU A 515 3.21 -30.91 -2.67
CA LEU A 515 4.62 -31.22 -2.88
C LEU A 515 5.00 -32.67 -2.52
N GLN A 516 4.31 -33.26 -1.53
CA GLN A 516 4.57 -34.62 -1.05
C GLN A 516 3.75 -35.69 -1.76
N SER A 517 2.58 -35.36 -2.30
CA SER A 517 1.63 -36.35 -2.82
C SER A 517 1.54 -36.40 -4.35
N ASN A 518 1.89 -35.33 -5.07
CA ASN A 518 1.75 -35.30 -6.53
C ASN A 518 2.98 -35.97 -7.19
N ASP A 519 2.74 -37.06 -7.91
CA ASP A 519 3.80 -37.87 -8.51
C ASP A 519 4.59 -37.11 -9.58
N ALA A 520 3.95 -36.27 -10.40
CA ALA A 520 4.65 -35.48 -11.41
C ALA A 520 5.61 -34.48 -10.76
N ILE A 521 5.20 -33.81 -9.69
CA ILE A 521 6.07 -32.92 -8.91
C ILE A 521 7.23 -33.71 -8.30
N ARG A 522 6.96 -34.86 -7.69
CA ARG A 522 7.98 -35.72 -7.11
C ARG A 522 9.01 -36.20 -8.13
N SER A 523 8.57 -36.73 -9.27
CA SER A 523 9.46 -37.18 -10.34
C SER A 523 10.31 -36.04 -10.88
N ASN A 524 9.74 -34.84 -11.05
CA ASN A 524 10.53 -33.66 -11.44
C ASN A 524 11.57 -33.27 -10.36
N LEU A 525 11.21 -33.32 -9.07
CA LEU A 525 12.17 -33.07 -7.98
C LEU A 525 13.25 -34.15 -7.89
N GLU A 526 12.92 -35.40 -8.17
CA GLU A 526 13.88 -36.52 -8.23
C GLU A 526 14.83 -36.36 -9.42
N ALA A 527 14.34 -35.94 -10.59
CA ALA A 527 15.17 -35.64 -11.75
C ALA A 527 16.18 -34.52 -11.45
N LEU A 528 15.81 -33.51 -10.66
CA LEU A 528 16.74 -32.45 -10.22
C LEU A 528 17.84 -32.94 -9.26
N ARG A 529 17.69 -34.13 -8.66
CA ARG A 529 18.72 -34.77 -7.83
C ARG A 529 19.67 -35.65 -8.64
N PHE A 530 19.43 -35.80 -9.94
CA PHE A 530 20.32 -36.58 -10.80
C PHE A 530 21.68 -35.89 -10.87
N VAL A 531 22.69 -36.56 -10.33
CA VAL A 531 24.09 -36.17 -10.50
C VAL A 531 24.62 -37.01 -11.67
N PRO A 532 25.08 -36.38 -12.77
CA PRO A 532 25.73 -37.10 -13.86
C PRO A 532 26.83 -38.01 -13.31
N GLU A 533 26.92 -39.24 -13.84
CA GLU A 533 27.95 -40.18 -13.42
C GLU A 533 29.34 -39.58 -13.69
N THR A 534 29.95 -39.03 -12.65
CA THR A 534 31.21 -38.29 -12.73
C THR A 534 32.29 -39.14 -12.10
N THR A 535 33.23 -39.64 -12.91
CA THR A 535 34.41 -40.34 -12.39
C THR A 535 35.46 -39.29 -11.99
N VAL A 536 35.67 -39.08 -10.69
CA VAL A 536 36.77 -38.26 -10.16
C VAL A 536 37.78 -39.17 -9.45
N ASN A 537 39.04 -39.18 -9.91
CA ASN A 537 40.07 -40.02 -9.30
C ASN A 537 40.82 -39.27 -8.18
N THR A 538 40.53 -39.73 -6.95
CA THR A 538 41.22 -39.70 -5.65
C THR A 538 41.86 -38.41 -5.11
N ASN A 539 41.15 -37.83 -4.13
CA ASN A 539 41.46 -37.21 -2.83
C ASN A 539 42.88 -36.69 -2.47
N ARG A 540 43.98 -37.15 -3.09
CA ARG A 540 45.33 -36.61 -2.94
C ARG A 540 46.07 -36.74 -4.26
N ILE A 541 46.29 -35.60 -4.93
CA ILE A 541 47.20 -35.54 -6.08
C ILE A 541 48.61 -35.32 -5.52
N GLN A 542 49.43 -36.37 -5.52
CA GLN A 542 50.83 -36.30 -5.11
C GLN A 542 51.72 -36.21 -6.34
N LEU A 543 52.19 -35.00 -6.65
CA LEU A 543 53.14 -34.77 -7.73
C LEU A 543 54.55 -35.16 -7.26
N GLN A 544 55.23 -36.04 -8.00
CA GLN A 544 56.59 -36.47 -7.66
C GLN A 544 57.66 -35.41 -7.97
N ASN A 545 57.31 -34.41 -8.77
CA ASN A 545 58.16 -33.31 -9.23
C ASN A 545 57.29 -32.09 -9.59
N GLN A 546 57.90 -30.99 -10.07
CA GLN A 546 57.17 -29.79 -10.50
C GLN A 546 56.52 -29.93 -11.89
N ASP A 547 56.38 -31.15 -12.42
CA ASP A 547 55.80 -31.33 -13.74
C ASP A 547 54.29 -31.07 -13.73
N THR A 548 53.79 -30.59 -14.86
CA THR A 548 52.37 -30.32 -15.04
C THR A 548 51.60 -31.64 -15.18
N PHE A 549 50.57 -31.86 -14.36
CA PHE A 549 49.69 -33.02 -14.46
C PHE A 549 48.29 -32.60 -14.94
N ASN A 550 47.71 -33.35 -15.87
CA ASN A 550 46.39 -33.07 -16.42
C ASN A 550 45.30 -33.84 -15.63
N LEU A 551 44.50 -33.11 -14.86
CA LEU A 551 43.26 -33.63 -14.29
C LEU A 551 42.15 -33.55 -15.36
N LYS A 552 41.62 -34.70 -15.78
CA LYS A 552 40.49 -34.77 -16.71
C LYS A 552 39.21 -35.12 -15.95
N ILE A 553 38.27 -34.19 -15.92
CA ILE A 553 36.89 -34.43 -15.51
C ILE A 553 36.08 -34.57 -16.80
N THR A 554 35.23 -35.59 -16.91
CA THR A 554 34.43 -35.84 -18.10
C THR A 554 32.98 -35.97 -17.69
N ASN A 555 32.14 -35.06 -18.18
CA ASN A 555 30.71 -35.23 -18.10
C ASN A 555 30.28 -36.34 -19.08
N ARG A 556 29.64 -37.40 -18.58
CA ARG A 556 29.13 -38.50 -19.41
C ARG A 556 27.64 -38.39 -19.74
N SER A 557 26.93 -37.35 -19.27
CA SER A 557 25.49 -37.22 -19.52
C SER A 557 25.15 -36.95 -20.98
N GLY A 558 26.04 -36.29 -21.73
CA GLY A 558 25.88 -36.00 -23.16
C GLY A 558 24.81 -34.96 -23.51
N GLU A 559 23.91 -34.63 -22.58
CA GLU A 559 22.76 -33.73 -22.79
C GLU A 559 22.82 -32.44 -21.95
N ASP A 560 23.52 -32.45 -20.81
CA ASP A 560 23.50 -31.35 -19.84
C ASP A 560 24.86 -30.66 -19.68
N MET A 561 24.88 -29.33 -19.55
CA MET A 561 26.06 -28.57 -19.14
C MET A 561 26.31 -28.74 -17.64
N VAL A 562 27.52 -29.15 -17.25
CA VAL A 562 27.91 -29.37 -15.84
C VAL A 562 28.98 -28.39 -15.43
N PHE A 563 28.77 -27.69 -14.31
CA PHE A 563 29.76 -26.79 -13.73
C PHE A 563 30.52 -27.50 -12.61
N PHE A 564 31.84 -27.59 -12.74
CA PHE A 564 32.71 -28.14 -11.70
C PHE A 564 33.34 -27.01 -10.90
N HIS A 565 33.21 -27.06 -9.58
CA HIS A 565 33.91 -26.17 -8.67
C HIS A 565 35.04 -26.94 -7.98
N ILE A 566 36.29 -26.62 -8.32
CA ILE A 566 37.47 -27.26 -7.75
C ILE A 566 37.97 -26.42 -6.57
N ILE A 567 37.81 -26.95 -5.36
CA ILE A 567 38.31 -26.30 -4.14
C ILE A 567 39.67 -26.91 -3.81
N CYS A 568 40.73 -26.13 -4.02
CA CYS A 568 42.07 -26.49 -3.54
C CYS A 568 42.20 -26.07 -2.08
N GLU A 569 42.03 -27.01 -1.16
CA GLU A 569 42.10 -26.70 0.27
C GLU A 569 43.51 -26.22 0.67
N GLY A 570 44.59 -26.77 0.09
CA GLY A 570 45.96 -26.30 0.29
C GLY A 570 47.03 -27.10 -0.46
N GLN A 571 48.28 -26.64 -0.41
CA GLN A 571 49.46 -27.34 -0.93
C GLN A 571 50.41 -27.68 0.23
N SER A 572 50.90 -28.92 0.28
CA SER A 572 51.98 -29.34 1.18
C SER A 572 53.18 -29.85 0.37
N ILE A 573 54.39 -29.45 0.77
CA ILE A 573 55.64 -29.92 0.18
C ILE A 573 56.24 -30.92 1.16
N VAL A 574 56.23 -32.20 0.81
CA VAL A 574 56.86 -33.24 1.64
C VAL A 574 58.36 -33.25 1.35
N ASN A 575 59.16 -32.67 2.26
CA ASN A 575 60.61 -32.87 2.27
C ASN A 575 60.94 -34.24 2.88
N LYS A 576 61.97 -34.93 2.36
CA LYS A 576 62.34 -36.31 2.75
C LYS A 576 62.85 -36.48 4.19
N ASP A 577 62.96 -35.39 4.96
CA ASP A 577 63.36 -35.42 6.36
C ASP A 577 62.16 -35.01 7.24
N GLU A 578 61.80 -35.87 8.20
CA GLU A 578 60.54 -35.88 8.97
C GLU A 578 60.25 -34.62 9.81
N VAL A 579 59.86 -33.51 9.18
CA VAL A 579 59.18 -32.40 9.88
C VAL A 579 58.00 -31.89 9.04
N ALA A 580 56.84 -31.76 9.70
CA ALA A 580 55.59 -31.31 9.08
C ALA A 580 55.75 -29.96 8.34
N SER A 581 55.37 -29.95 7.06
CA SER A 581 55.49 -28.80 6.17
C SER A 581 54.43 -27.72 6.41
N GLU A 582 54.81 -26.44 6.25
CA GLU A 582 53.89 -25.29 6.22
C GLU A 582 52.75 -25.49 5.21
N TYR A 583 51.52 -25.49 5.70
CA TYR A 583 50.32 -25.43 4.87
C TYR A 583 50.18 -24.02 4.30
N ARG A 584 50.23 -23.88 2.97
CA ARG A 584 49.96 -22.60 2.30
C ARG A 584 48.60 -22.66 1.61
N PRO A 585 47.61 -21.84 2.02
CA PRO A 585 46.36 -21.68 1.28
C PRO A 585 46.63 -21.03 -0.08
N ARG A 586 45.99 -21.51 -1.16
CA ARG A 586 45.96 -20.81 -2.46
C ARG A 586 44.51 -20.58 -2.89
N GLY A 587 44.31 -19.51 -3.67
CA GLY A 587 43.01 -19.05 -4.15
C GLY A 587 42.35 -19.95 -5.18
N HIS A 588 41.07 -19.70 -5.39
CA HIS A 588 40.12 -20.47 -6.19
C HIS A 588 40.39 -20.38 -7.71
N SER A 589 40.20 -21.47 -8.45
CA SER A 589 40.09 -21.44 -9.91
C SER A 589 38.78 -22.08 -10.36
N VAL A 590 37.93 -21.31 -11.03
CA VAL A 590 36.74 -21.83 -11.71
C VAL A 590 37.14 -22.20 -13.13
N SER A 591 36.76 -23.38 -13.60
CA SER A 591 37.02 -23.82 -14.98
C SER A 591 35.74 -24.34 -15.62
N THR A 592 35.40 -23.77 -16.77
CA THR A 592 34.24 -24.15 -17.58
C THR A 592 34.67 -25.23 -18.56
N MET A 593 33.98 -26.37 -18.61
CA MET A 593 34.10 -27.34 -19.70
C MET A 593 32.70 -27.63 -20.24
N ALA A 594 32.55 -27.47 -21.56
CA ALA A 594 31.34 -27.84 -22.30
C ALA A 594 31.26 -29.37 -22.49
#